data_AF-A0A3F2V7K7-F1
#
_entry.id   AF-A0A3F2V7K7-F1
#
_cell.length_a   1.000
_cell.length_b   1.000
_cell.length_c   1.000
_cell.angle_alpha   90.00
_cell.angle_beta   90.00
_cell.angle_gamma   90.00
#
_symmetry.space_group_name_H-M   'P 1'
#
loop_
_entity.id
_entity.type
_entity.pdbx_description
1 polymer ?
#
loop_
_entity_poly.entity_id
_entity_poly.type
_entity_poly.pdbx_seq_one_letter_code
_entity_poly.pdbx_strand_id
1 'polypeptide(L)'
;MKCVTDNRQPPVSGNQTRYGVVQNRGRGFRWSHRCRLDFYCCLDTRVSCYFQNRRVENTIQPCMFFLSRCNVPKLNRDKWISAGINQLKEFGPTGISGEQIARRLDVTRGSFYHHFSNMDDFIEALLQQWEAEQTIAVLNNTIANSSDLEEKMGLLMESAWNSDADLEIAIRQWAFINDVVRVRVERTDQLRLGYLIAVYSGITGNNDRGAMLAKIAYYGLLGAFHARPRLSKPELKSLIMQIQALLTEGVKSSDIT
;
A
#
# COMPACT_ATOMS: atom_id res chain seq x y z
N MET A 1 25.70 -19.82 47.54
CA MET A 1 25.24 -18.53 48.08
C MET A 1 23.79 -18.32 47.65
N LYS A 2 22.98 -17.75 48.54
CA LYS A 2 21.51 -17.88 48.63
C LYS A 2 20.74 -17.15 47.52
N CYS A 3 19.61 -17.75 47.13
CA CYS A 3 18.47 -17.08 46.48
C CYS A 3 17.65 -16.31 47.52
N VAL A 4 17.03 -15.19 47.11
CA VAL A 4 15.91 -14.56 47.82
C VAL A 4 14.72 -14.53 46.88
N THR A 5 13.61 -15.08 47.34
CA THR A 5 12.28 -15.06 46.73
C THR A 5 11.48 -13.90 47.31
N ASP A 6 10.80 -13.11 46.48
CA ASP A 6 9.60 -12.40 46.92
C ASP A 6 8.38 -12.97 46.18
N ASN A 7 7.41 -13.35 47.00
CA ASN A 7 6.18 -14.05 46.71
C ASN A 7 5.05 -13.03 46.82
N ARG A 8 4.42 -12.68 45.70
CA ARG A 8 3.02 -12.26 45.69
C ARG A 8 2.30 -12.87 44.51
N GLN A 9 1.62 -13.98 44.76
CA GLN A 9 0.58 -14.54 43.89
C GLN A 9 -0.72 -13.74 44.05
N PRO A 10 -1.45 -13.45 42.97
CA PRO A 10 -2.89 -13.31 42.99
C PRO A 10 -3.58 -14.65 42.64
N PRO A 11 -4.88 -14.80 42.98
CA PRO A 11 -5.49 -16.09 43.33
C PRO A 11 -5.81 -16.99 42.13
N VAL A 12 -5.84 -18.28 42.47
CA VAL A 12 -6.18 -19.42 41.63
C VAL A 12 -7.69 -19.48 41.38
N SER A 13 -8.10 -19.63 40.12
CA SER A 13 -9.35 -20.32 39.78
C SER A 13 -9.18 -21.17 38.50
N GLY A 14 -9.08 -22.49 38.70
CA GLY A 14 -9.64 -23.52 37.82
C GLY A 14 -9.01 -23.79 36.46
N ASN A 15 -7.94 -24.59 36.40
CA ASN A 15 -8.03 -26.01 35.99
C ASN A 15 -6.63 -26.62 35.83
N GLN A 16 -6.41 -27.68 36.61
CA GLN A 16 -5.18 -28.45 36.67
C GLN A 16 -4.93 -29.24 35.38
N THR A 17 -3.71 -29.20 34.86
CA THR A 17 -3.07 -30.39 34.29
C THR A 17 -1.58 -30.36 34.59
N ARG A 18 -1.13 -31.33 35.40
CA ARG A 18 0.27 -31.53 35.80
C ARG A 18 1.10 -31.96 34.59
N TYR A 19 2.22 -31.27 34.32
CA TYR A 19 3.30 -31.83 33.50
C TYR A 19 4.44 -32.28 34.41
N GLY A 20 4.66 -33.59 34.46
CA GLY A 20 5.78 -34.20 35.17
C GLY A 20 7.08 -34.04 34.37
N VAL A 21 8.15 -33.65 35.05
CA VAL A 21 9.52 -33.57 34.52
C VAL A 21 10.13 -34.97 34.53
N VAL A 22 10.50 -35.50 33.37
CA VAL A 22 11.35 -36.70 33.26
C VAL A 22 12.80 -36.23 33.11
N GLN A 23 13.58 -36.40 34.18
CA GLN A 23 15.03 -36.35 34.12
C GLN A 23 15.53 -37.64 33.46
N ASN A 24 16.49 -37.55 32.54
CA ASN A 24 17.28 -38.71 32.15
C ASN A 24 18.78 -38.43 32.25
N ARG A 25 19.44 -39.31 32.99
CA ARG A 25 20.86 -39.28 33.35
C ARG A 25 21.68 -39.96 32.23
N GLY A 26 22.77 -39.31 31.85
CA GLY A 26 24.06 -39.93 31.46
C GLY A 26 24.08 -40.96 30.32
N ARG A 27 24.63 -40.57 29.18
CA ARG A 27 25.89 -41.10 28.62
C ARG A 27 26.22 -40.37 27.31
N GLY A 28 27.49 -40.00 27.16
CA GLY A 28 27.96 -39.05 26.15
C GLY A 28 27.90 -39.56 24.71
N PHE A 29 27.70 -38.62 23.79
CA PHE A 29 28.13 -38.73 22.40
C PHE A 29 28.85 -37.43 22.00
N ARG A 30 30.03 -37.61 21.37
CA ARG A 30 30.90 -36.59 20.81
C ARG A 30 30.17 -35.78 19.75
N TRP A 31 30.33 -34.46 19.78
CA TRP A 31 29.98 -33.57 18.68
C TRP A 31 31.04 -33.64 17.59
N SER A 32 30.66 -34.03 16.37
CA SER A 32 31.42 -33.73 15.15
C SER A 32 30.64 -32.70 14.33
N HIS A 33 31.32 -31.60 13.97
CA HIS A 33 30.78 -30.52 13.17
C HIS A 33 30.47 -30.96 11.73
N ARG A 34 29.19 -30.89 11.31
CA ARG A 34 28.74 -30.33 10.01
C ARG A 34 27.22 -30.47 9.84
N CYS A 35 26.67 -29.52 9.08
CA CYS A 35 25.26 -29.33 8.70
C CYS A 35 24.40 -28.52 9.68
N ARG A 36 24.62 -27.20 9.64
CA ARG A 36 23.57 -26.21 9.94
C ARG A 36 22.70 -26.10 8.69
N LEU A 37 21.56 -26.81 8.68
CA LEU A 37 20.53 -26.67 7.66
C LEU A 37 19.42 -25.80 8.27
N ASP A 38 19.49 -24.50 7.98
CA ASP A 38 18.34 -23.60 8.08
C ASP A 38 17.38 -23.96 6.94
N PHE A 39 16.54 -24.97 7.18
CA PHE A 39 15.34 -25.20 6.39
C PHE A 39 14.18 -24.54 7.13
N TYR A 40 13.85 -23.32 6.69
CA TYR A 40 12.55 -22.71 6.94
C TYR A 40 11.49 -23.62 6.31
N CYS A 41 10.87 -24.49 7.13
CA CYS A 41 9.66 -25.19 6.77
C CYS A 41 8.55 -24.15 6.53
N CYS A 42 8.09 -24.03 5.28
CA CYS A 42 6.69 -23.72 5.01
C CYS A 42 5.83 -24.61 5.92
N LEU A 43 5.06 -24.04 6.84
CA LEU A 43 3.86 -24.61 7.46
C LEU A 43 3.28 -23.62 8.49
N ASP A 44 2.73 -22.50 8.04
CA ASP A 44 1.47 -22.02 8.63
C ASP A 44 0.33 -22.54 7.77
N THR A 45 0.01 -23.81 7.98
CA THR A 45 -1.35 -24.29 7.75
C THR A 45 -1.82 -24.84 9.08
N ARG A 46 -2.52 -24.01 9.85
CA ARG A 46 -3.45 -24.49 10.89
C ARG A 46 -4.61 -25.23 10.23
N VAL A 47 -4.30 -26.36 9.63
CA VAL A 47 -5.23 -27.47 9.46
C VAL A 47 -4.70 -28.53 10.40
N SER A 48 -5.46 -28.74 11.46
CA SER A 48 -5.24 -29.78 12.46
C SER A 48 -5.03 -31.13 11.77
N CYS A 49 -3.79 -31.56 11.60
CA CYS A 49 -3.49 -32.97 11.35
C CYS A 49 -3.86 -33.74 12.62
N TYR A 50 -5.12 -34.17 12.66
CA TYR A 50 -5.61 -35.18 13.60
C TYR A 50 -4.70 -36.39 13.49
N PHE A 51 -3.89 -36.61 14.52
CA PHE A 51 -3.01 -37.76 14.67
C PHE A 51 -3.89 -38.99 14.96
N GLN A 52 -4.54 -39.56 13.95
CA GLN A 52 -5.15 -40.88 14.07
C GLN A 52 -4.08 -41.93 13.81
N ASN A 53 -3.48 -42.37 14.92
CA ASN A 53 -2.75 -43.62 15.01
C ASN A 53 -3.53 -44.76 14.34
N ARG A 54 -3.11 -45.20 13.17
CA ARG A 54 -3.25 -46.60 12.75
C ARG A 54 -1.86 -47.17 12.53
N ARG A 55 -1.46 -48.09 13.41
CA ARG A 55 -0.36 -49.01 13.15
C ARG A 55 -0.78 -49.88 11.96
N VAL A 56 -0.02 -49.80 10.87
CA VAL A 56 0.08 -50.91 9.92
C VAL A 56 1.58 -51.08 9.63
N GLU A 57 2.07 -52.22 10.11
CA GLU A 57 3.29 -52.98 9.81
C GLU A 57 4.45 -52.33 8.99
N ASN A 58 5.59 -52.19 9.67
CA ASN A 58 6.98 -52.38 9.21
C ASN A 58 7.31 -52.21 7.72
N THR A 59 7.02 -51.03 7.15
CA THR A 59 7.73 -50.57 5.96
C THR A 59 8.03 -49.08 6.13
N ILE A 60 9.31 -48.71 6.29
CA ILE A 60 9.72 -47.30 6.20
C ILE A 60 9.62 -46.91 4.74
N GLN A 61 8.44 -46.44 4.34
CA GLN A 61 8.24 -45.86 3.03
C GLN A 61 8.72 -44.40 3.14
N PRO A 62 9.83 -44.00 2.50
CA PRO A 62 10.25 -42.60 2.54
C PRO A 62 9.12 -41.77 1.94
N CYS A 63 8.73 -40.70 2.63
CA CYS A 63 7.81 -39.68 2.12
C CYS A 63 8.45 -38.99 0.91
N MET A 64 8.52 -39.70 -0.21
CA MET A 64 9.08 -39.22 -1.48
C MET A 64 7.96 -38.80 -2.45
N PHE A 65 6.71 -38.75 -1.99
CA PHE A 65 5.56 -38.39 -2.81
C PHE A 65 4.76 -37.29 -2.13
N PHE A 66 5.24 -36.05 -2.28
CA PHE A 66 4.48 -34.82 -2.58
C PHE A 66 5.39 -33.60 -2.34
N LEU A 67 6.51 -33.52 -3.06
CA LEU A 67 7.06 -32.20 -3.39
C LEU A 67 6.25 -31.65 -4.56
N SER A 68 4.96 -31.38 -4.33
CA SER A 68 4.25 -30.42 -5.17
C SER A 68 5.08 -29.15 -5.07
N ARG A 69 5.70 -28.73 -6.18
CA ARG A 69 6.27 -27.39 -6.29
C ARG A 69 5.17 -26.43 -5.82
N CYS A 70 5.34 -25.83 -4.65
CA CYS A 70 4.62 -24.62 -4.33
C CYS A 70 4.97 -23.67 -5.46
N ASN A 71 4.03 -23.44 -6.36
CA ASN A 71 4.18 -22.48 -7.43
C ASN A 71 4.10 -21.11 -6.76
N VAL A 72 5.18 -20.69 -6.09
CA VAL A 72 5.29 -19.36 -5.51
C VAL A 72 5.20 -18.43 -6.72
N PRO A 73 4.10 -17.67 -6.86
CA PRO A 73 3.87 -16.91 -8.08
C PRO A 73 5.04 -15.96 -8.25
N LYS A 74 5.83 -16.22 -9.31
CA LYS A 74 7.10 -15.54 -9.60
C LYS A 74 6.94 -14.06 -9.30
N LEU A 75 7.75 -13.54 -8.39
CA LEU A 75 7.76 -12.11 -8.13
C LEU A 75 8.06 -11.42 -9.46
N ASN A 76 7.17 -10.54 -9.87
CA ASN A 76 7.34 -9.69 -11.05
C ASN A 76 7.55 -8.26 -10.57
N ARG A 77 7.92 -7.39 -11.52
CA ARG A 77 8.22 -5.98 -11.24
C ARG A 77 7.03 -5.28 -10.55
N ASP A 78 5.80 -5.57 -10.98
CA ASP A 78 4.58 -4.95 -10.44
C ASP A 78 4.32 -5.29 -8.96
N LYS A 79 4.62 -6.51 -8.53
CA LYS A 79 4.51 -6.90 -7.10
C LYS A 79 5.47 -6.11 -6.23
N TRP A 80 6.68 -5.85 -6.71
CA TRP A 80 7.65 -5.01 -6.01
C TRP A 80 7.17 -3.57 -5.91
N ILE A 81 6.63 -3.01 -6.99
CA ILE A 81 6.11 -1.64 -6.98
C ILE A 81 4.91 -1.54 -6.03
N SER A 82 3.96 -2.47 -6.12
CA SER A 82 2.79 -2.54 -5.22
C SER A 82 3.22 -2.65 -3.74
N ALA A 83 4.24 -3.46 -3.45
CA ALA A 83 4.80 -3.56 -2.10
C ALA A 83 5.46 -2.25 -1.65
N GLY A 84 6.16 -1.55 -2.54
CA GLY A 84 6.72 -0.22 -2.27
C GLY A 84 5.66 0.84 -2.02
N ILE A 85 4.58 0.87 -2.80
CA ILE A 85 3.44 1.77 -2.58
C ILE A 85 2.86 1.54 -1.19
N ASN A 86 2.60 0.28 -0.82
CA ASN A 86 2.11 -0.05 0.52
C ASN A 86 3.09 0.34 1.63
N GLN A 87 4.39 0.11 1.42
CA GLN A 87 5.46 0.53 2.32
C GLN A 87 5.51 2.05 2.49
N LEU A 88 5.34 2.80 1.40
CA LEU A 88 5.35 4.27 1.39
C LEU A 88 4.16 4.83 2.17
N LYS A 89 2.97 4.26 1.98
CA LYS A 89 1.75 4.66 2.68
C LYS A 89 1.84 4.45 4.19
N GLU A 90 2.45 3.34 4.60
CA GLU A 90 2.50 2.93 6.02
C GLU A 90 3.63 3.61 6.80
N PHE A 91 4.81 3.71 6.20
CA PHE A 91 6.03 4.15 6.90
C PHE A 91 6.58 5.48 6.39
N GLY A 92 5.97 6.05 5.36
CA GLY A 92 6.46 7.26 4.70
C GLY A 92 7.77 7.04 3.96
N PRO A 93 8.43 8.14 3.53
CA PRO A 93 9.62 8.10 2.69
C PRO A 93 10.80 7.35 3.32
N THR A 94 10.94 7.40 4.65
CA THR A 94 12.01 6.73 5.40
C THR A 94 11.88 5.21 5.40
N GLY A 95 10.69 4.69 5.08
CA GLY A 95 10.41 3.27 4.96
C GLY A 95 10.77 2.65 3.62
N ILE A 96 11.27 3.43 2.65
CA ILE A 96 11.56 2.96 1.30
C ILE A 96 13.02 2.55 1.17
N SER A 97 13.27 1.24 1.25
CA SER A 97 14.54 0.60 0.91
C SER A 97 14.30 -0.74 0.21
N GLY A 98 15.19 -1.15 -0.69
CA GLY A 98 15.13 -2.47 -1.31
C GLY A 98 15.14 -3.61 -0.27
N GLU A 99 15.80 -3.40 0.87
CA GLU A 99 15.80 -4.35 1.99
C GLU A 99 14.45 -4.41 2.73
N GLN A 100 13.84 -3.26 3.03
CA GLN A 100 12.52 -3.23 3.68
C GLN A 100 11.44 -3.85 2.79
N ILE A 101 11.46 -3.57 1.49
CA ILE A 101 10.50 -4.14 0.55
C ILE A 101 10.74 -5.64 0.36
N ALA A 102 12.00 -6.08 0.29
CA ALA A 102 12.33 -7.52 0.23
C ALA A 102 11.82 -8.27 1.47
N ARG A 103 12.00 -7.69 2.67
CA ARG A 103 11.42 -8.23 3.91
C ARG A 103 9.90 -8.28 3.86
N ARG A 104 9.24 -7.24 3.35
CA ARG A 104 7.78 -7.21 3.18
C ARG A 104 7.27 -8.31 2.26
N LEU A 105 8.05 -8.67 1.25
CA LEU A 105 7.74 -9.72 0.27
C LEU A 105 8.25 -11.11 0.68
N ASP A 106 8.85 -11.26 1.86
CA ASP A 106 9.47 -12.49 2.35
C ASP A 106 10.50 -13.09 1.37
N VAL A 107 11.37 -12.22 0.83
CA VAL A 107 12.44 -12.61 -0.09
C VAL A 107 13.77 -11.98 0.27
N THR A 108 14.84 -12.49 -0.33
CA THR A 108 16.19 -11.95 -0.14
C THR A 108 16.34 -10.60 -0.81
N ARG A 109 17.20 -9.74 -0.23
CA ARG A 109 17.59 -8.46 -0.84
C ARG A 109 18.16 -8.62 -2.26
N GLY A 110 18.85 -9.74 -2.52
CA GLY A 110 19.39 -10.04 -3.86
C GLY A 110 18.32 -10.13 -4.94
N SER A 111 17.11 -10.61 -4.59
CA SER A 111 15.98 -10.74 -5.51
C SER A 111 15.56 -9.40 -6.12
N PHE A 112 15.67 -8.30 -5.36
CA PHE A 112 15.35 -6.95 -5.82
C PHE A 112 16.14 -6.59 -7.09
N TYR A 113 17.44 -6.92 -7.13
CA TYR A 113 18.33 -6.52 -8.22
C TYR A 113 18.12 -7.33 -9.52
N HIS A 114 17.29 -8.38 -9.50
CA HIS A 114 16.80 -9.02 -10.72
C HIS A 114 15.68 -8.22 -11.40
N HIS A 115 15.05 -7.31 -10.67
CA HIS A 115 13.92 -6.52 -11.16
C HIS A 115 14.26 -5.05 -11.37
N PHE A 116 15.16 -4.49 -10.57
CA PHE A 116 15.57 -3.09 -10.64
C PHE A 116 17.08 -2.97 -10.59
N SER A 117 17.65 -2.12 -11.44
CA SER A 117 19.11 -1.96 -11.52
C SER A 117 19.67 -1.30 -10.25
N ASN A 118 18.91 -0.39 -9.66
CA ASN A 118 19.24 0.34 -8.45
C ASN A 118 17.95 0.85 -7.80
N MET A 119 18.09 1.65 -6.74
CA MET A 119 16.93 2.25 -6.08
C MET A 119 16.23 3.30 -6.95
N ASP A 120 16.97 4.09 -7.72
CA ASP A 120 16.38 5.16 -8.54
C ASP A 120 15.47 4.59 -9.65
N ASP A 121 15.85 3.48 -10.28
CA ASP A 121 15.00 2.73 -11.23
C ASP A 121 13.69 2.25 -10.58
N PHE A 122 13.75 1.86 -9.31
CA PHE A 122 12.55 1.50 -8.55
C PHE A 122 11.67 2.70 -8.23
N ILE A 123 12.27 3.81 -7.80
CA ILE A 123 11.56 5.06 -7.52
C ILE A 123 10.84 5.54 -8.78
N GLU A 124 11.52 5.56 -9.93
CA GLU A 124 10.90 5.97 -11.19
C GLU A 124 9.72 5.07 -11.58
N ALA A 125 9.87 3.76 -11.46
CA ALA A 125 8.78 2.82 -11.74
C ALA A 125 7.57 3.04 -10.81
N LEU A 126 7.82 3.31 -9.53
CA LEU A 126 6.77 3.61 -8.56
C LEU A 126 6.05 4.92 -8.89
N LEU A 127 6.79 5.98 -9.21
CA LEU A 127 6.21 7.27 -9.59
C LEU A 127 5.45 7.16 -10.92
N GLN A 128 5.93 6.36 -11.86
CA GLN A 128 5.22 6.07 -13.10
C GLN A 128 3.88 5.37 -12.83
N GLN A 129 3.84 4.39 -11.92
CA GLN A 129 2.59 3.73 -11.54
C GLN A 129 1.62 4.71 -10.86
N TRP A 130 2.10 5.52 -9.91
CA TRP A 130 1.29 6.55 -9.25
C TRP A 130 0.65 7.51 -10.27
N GLU A 131 1.43 8.03 -11.22
CA GLU A 131 0.89 8.93 -12.24
C GLU A 131 -0.06 8.24 -13.21
N ALA A 132 0.25 7.01 -13.61
CA ALA A 132 -0.59 6.24 -14.51
C ALA A 132 -1.99 6.04 -13.91
N GLU A 133 -2.08 5.65 -12.64
CA GLU A 133 -3.33 5.35 -11.96
C GLU A 133 -4.07 6.63 -11.52
N GLN A 134 -3.36 7.58 -10.90
CA GLN A 134 -3.99 8.72 -10.23
C GLN A 134 -4.18 9.94 -11.14
N THR A 135 -3.61 9.95 -12.34
CA THR A 135 -3.69 11.10 -13.26
C THR A 135 -4.00 10.67 -14.68
N ILE A 136 -3.15 9.86 -15.31
CA ILE A 136 -3.26 9.58 -16.75
C ILE A 136 -4.53 8.78 -17.06
N ALA A 137 -4.86 7.75 -16.26
CA ALA A 137 -6.08 6.98 -16.43
C ALA A 137 -7.34 7.88 -16.30
N VAL A 138 -7.33 8.82 -15.35
CA VAL A 138 -8.44 9.75 -15.11
C VAL A 138 -8.63 10.69 -16.30
N LEU A 139 -7.55 11.30 -16.78
CA LEU A 139 -7.59 12.19 -17.93
C LEU A 139 -8.07 11.45 -19.19
N ASN A 140 -7.50 10.27 -19.47
CA ASN A 140 -7.92 9.45 -20.60
C ASN A 140 -9.40 9.05 -20.49
N ASN A 141 -9.88 8.70 -19.29
CA ASN A 141 -11.28 8.38 -19.05
C ASN A 141 -12.20 9.57 -19.36
N THR A 142 -11.80 10.78 -18.97
CA THR A 142 -12.60 12.00 -19.26
C THR A 142 -12.59 12.37 -20.74
N ILE A 143 -11.48 12.15 -21.45
CA ILE A 143 -11.37 12.44 -22.89
C ILE A 143 -12.17 11.42 -23.71
N ALA A 144 -12.14 10.15 -23.33
CA ALA A 144 -12.77 9.08 -24.08
C ALA A 144 -14.30 9.01 -23.91
N ASN A 145 -14.82 9.36 -22.72
CA ASN A 145 -16.22 9.08 -22.38
C ASN A 145 -17.16 10.28 -22.48
N SER A 146 -16.66 11.49 -22.68
CA SER A 146 -17.55 12.64 -22.87
C SER A 146 -16.90 13.78 -23.65
N SER A 147 -17.68 14.45 -24.48
CA SER A 147 -17.37 15.76 -25.05
C SER A 147 -17.98 16.91 -24.23
N ASP A 148 -18.98 16.62 -23.41
CA ASP A 148 -19.66 17.59 -22.55
C ASP A 148 -18.80 17.96 -21.33
N LEU A 149 -18.77 19.25 -20.99
CA LEU A 149 -17.89 19.75 -19.95
C LEU A 149 -18.43 19.47 -18.54
N GLU A 150 -19.75 19.46 -18.35
CA GLU A 150 -20.36 19.13 -17.05
C GLU A 150 -20.13 17.65 -16.73
N GLU A 151 -20.29 16.76 -17.71
CA GLU A 151 -19.98 15.33 -17.58
C GLU A 151 -18.49 15.08 -17.28
N LYS A 152 -17.57 15.77 -17.99
CA LYS A 152 -16.14 15.71 -17.68
C LYS A 152 -15.84 16.13 -16.24
N MET A 153 -16.48 17.21 -15.78
CA MET A 153 -16.35 17.65 -14.39
C MET A 153 -16.89 16.59 -13.42
N GLY A 154 -17.99 15.92 -13.75
CA GLY A 154 -18.51 14.77 -13.02
C GLY A 154 -17.48 13.66 -12.82
N LEU A 155 -16.80 13.25 -13.90
CA LEU A 155 -15.76 12.23 -13.87
C LEU A 155 -14.52 12.66 -13.05
N LEU A 156 -14.13 13.95 -13.14
CA LEU A 156 -13.03 14.50 -12.36
C LEU A 156 -13.34 14.52 -10.86
N MET A 157 -14.54 14.95 -10.48
CA MET A 157 -15.00 14.90 -9.10
C MET A 157 -15.07 13.46 -8.59
N GLU A 158 -15.56 12.53 -9.43
CA GLU A 158 -15.59 11.12 -9.08
C GLU A 158 -14.20 10.56 -8.78
N SER A 159 -13.22 10.88 -9.63
CA SER A 159 -11.83 10.52 -9.37
C SER A 159 -11.30 11.13 -8.08
N ALA A 160 -11.64 12.38 -7.77
CA ALA A 160 -11.12 13.09 -6.60
C ALA A 160 -11.47 12.40 -5.27
N TRP A 161 -12.72 11.97 -5.06
CA TRP A 161 -13.10 11.23 -3.84
C TRP A 161 -12.79 9.72 -3.89
N ASN A 162 -12.42 9.19 -5.05
CA ASN A 162 -11.91 7.82 -5.20
C ASN A 162 -10.38 7.73 -5.11
N SER A 163 -9.68 8.87 -5.05
CA SER A 163 -8.22 8.93 -5.03
C SER A 163 -7.62 8.28 -3.79
N ASP A 164 -6.47 7.62 -3.94
CA ASP A 164 -5.66 7.15 -2.83
C ASP A 164 -4.97 8.31 -2.09
N ALA A 165 -5.70 8.91 -1.13
CA ALA A 165 -5.22 10.04 -0.35
C ALA A 165 -3.96 9.72 0.46
N ASP A 166 -3.83 8.48 0.96
CA ASP A 166 -2.65 8.04 1.70
C ASP A 166 -1.39 8.06 0.84
N LEU A 167 -1.50 7.56 -0.39
CA LEU A 167 -0.40 7.58 -1.34
C LEU A 167 -0.05 9.01 -1.76
N GLU A 168 -1.04 9.84 -2.06
CA GLU A 168 -0.83 11.24 -2.45
C GLU A 168 -0.11 12.03 -1.35
N ILE A 169 -0.50 11.87 -0.09
CA ILE A 169 0.16 12.50 1.07
C ILE A 169 1.60 11.99 1.19
N ALA A 170 1.83 10.68 1.10
CA ALA A 170 3.15 10.11 1.29
C ALA A 170 4.14 10.52 0.18
N ILE A 171 3.68 10.61 -1.08
CA ILE A 171 4.49 11.11 -2.19
C ILE A 171 4.81 12.60 -2.01
N ARG A 172 3.84 13.41 -1.57
CA ARG A 172 4.09 14.83 -1.29
C ARG A 172 5.06 15.04 -0.13
N GLN A 173 4.97 14.21 0.91
CA GLN A 173 5.97 14.19 1.99
C GLN A 173 7.36 13.82 1.46
N TRP A 174 7.44 12.87 0.53
CA TRP A 174 8.70 12.47 -0.09
C TRP A 174 9.31 13.59 -0.94
N ALA A 175 8.49 14.34 -1.67
CA ALA A 175 8.92 15.49 -2.47
C ALA A 175 9.64 16.59 -1.66
N PHE A 176 9.43 16.68 -0.34
CA PHE A 176 10.17 17.63 0.50
C PHE A 176 11.65 17.29 0.64
N ILE A 177 12.03 16.02 0.50
CA ILE A 177 13.39 15.54 0.76
C ILE A 177 14.05 14.86 -0.44
N ASN A 178 13.34 14.70 -1.56
CA ASN A 178 13.84 14.04 -2.75
C ASN A 178 13.49 14.84 -4.00
N ASP A 179 14.52 15.33 -4.69
CA ASP A 179 14.41 16.20 -5.85
C ASP A 179 13.74 15.54 -7.05
N VAL A 180 14.01 14.24 -7.28
CA VAL A 180 13.39 13.47 -8.36
C VAL A 180 11.89 13.41 -8.12
N VAL A 181 11.45 13.04 -6.91
CA VAL A 181 10.03 12.99 -6.57
C VAL A 181 9.39 14.39 -6.65
N ARG A 182 10.10 15.44 -6.21
CA ARG A 182 9.60 16.83 -6.30
C ARG A 182 9.27 17.22 -7.74
N VAL A 183 10.19 17.00 -8.67
CA VAL A 183 9.98 17.33 -10.10
C VAL A 183 8.78 16.57 -10.66
N ARG A 184 8.58 15.30 -10.26
CA ARG A 184 7.46 14.47 -10.73
C ARG A 184 6.12 14.96 -10.16
N VAL A 185 6.09 15.37 -8.89
CA VAL A 185 4.91 16.01 -8.27
C VAL A 185 4.59 17.35 -8.94
N GLU A 186 5.57 18.23 -9.14
CA GLU A 186 5.36 19.53 -9.81
C GLU A 186 4.78 19.36 -11.21
N ARG A 187 5.30 18.41 -11.99
CA ARG A 187 4.79 18.08 -13.33
C ARG A 187 3.35 17.57 -13.28
N THR A 188 3.04 16.68 -12.34
CA THR A 188 1.69 16.14 -12.15
C THR A 188 0.70 17.23 -11.74
N ASP A 189 1.10 18.14 -10.86
CA ASP A 189 0.28 19.26 -10.42
C ASP A 189 0.01 20.22 -11.58
N GLN A 190 1.02 20.54 -12.40
CA GLN A 190 0.85 21.34 -13.62
C GLN A 190 -0.14 20.71 -14.61
N LEU A 191 -0.04 19.40 -14.82
CA LEU A 191 -0.93 18.67 -15.73
C LEU A 191 -2.38 18.66 -15.21
N ARG A 192 -2.58 18.30 -13.94
CA ARG A 192 -3.91 18.26 -13.30
C ARG A 192 -4.56 19.63 -13.29
N LEU A 193 -3.80 20.66 -12.89
CA LEU A 193 -4.30 22.03 -12.84
C LEU A 193 -4.59 22.57 -14.24
N GLY A 194 -3.71 22.35 -15.22
CA GLY A 194 -3.94 22.77 -16.60
C GLY A 194 -5.23 22.17 -17.19
N TYR A 195 -5.49 20.89 -16.93
CA TYR A 195 -6.72 20.25 -17.37
C TYR A 195 -7.96 20.83 -16.67
N LEU A 196 -7.92 21.03 -15.35
CA LEU A 196 -9.01 21.67 -14.61
C LEU A 196 -9.29 23.09 -15.12
N ILE A 197 -8.25 23.87 -15.39
CA ILE A 197 -8.38 25.23 -15.96
C ILE A 197 -9.14 25.15 -17.29
N ALA A 198 -8.79 24.22 -18.18
CA ALA A 198 -9.46 24.08 -19.47
C ALA A 198 -10.96 23.75 -19.30
N VAL A 199 -11.29 22.80 -18.40
CA VAL A 199 -12.69 22.41 -18.15
C VAL A 199 -13.49 23.56 -17.52
N TYR A 200 -12.99 24.18 -16.45
CA TYR A 200 -13.70 25.31 -15.82
C TYR A 200 -13.82 26.53 -16.74
N SER A 201 -12.80 26.82 -17.56
CA SER A 201 -12.86 27.94 -18.52
C SER A 201 -13.94 27.70 -19.57
N GLY A 202 -14.07 26.46 -20.06
CA GLY A 202 -15.14 26.10 -20.97
C GLY A 202 -16.53 26.16 -20.32
N ILE A 203 -16.68 25.70 -19.08
CA ILE A 203 -17.96 25.77 -18.34
C ILE A 203 -18.39 27.22 -18.10
N THR A 204 -17.44 28.10 -17.81
CA THR A 204 -17.72 29.49 -17.44
C THR A 204 -17.72 30.47 -18.62
N GLY A 205 -17.25 30.05 -19.80
CA GLY A 205 -16.99 30.94 -20.92
C GLY A 205 -15.93 32.02 -20.65
N ASN A 206 -15.18 31.93 -19.54
CA ASN A 206 -14.25 32.96 -19.10
C ASN A 206 -12.96 32.31 -18.54
N ASN A 207 -11.83 32.58 -19.21
CA ASN A 207 -10.54 31.98 -18.86
C ASN A 207 -10.04 32.38 -17.47
N ASP A 208 -10.21 33.65 -17.07
CA ASP A 208 -9.71 34.13 -15.77
C ASP A 208 -10.54 33.55 -14.63
N ARG A 209 -11.87 33.54 -14.79
CA ARG A 209 -12.78 32.90 -13.83
C ARG A 209 -12.51 31.41 -13.76
N GLY A 210 -12.39 30.74 -14.90
CA GLY A 210 -12.10 29.31 -14.98
C GLY A 210 -10.78 28.96 -14.28
N ALA A 211 -9.74 29.75 -14.49
CA ALA A 211 -8.45 29.56 -13.83
C ALA A 211 -8.52 29.74 -12.31
N MET A 212 -9.29 30.72 -11.84
CA MET A 212 -9.52 30.94 -10.41
C MET A 212 -10.27 29.76 -9.77
N LEU A 213 -11.37 29.31 -10.37
CA LEU A 213 -12.18 28.20 -9.85
C LEU A 213 -11.38 26.88 -9.85
N ALA A 214 -10.61 26.61 -10.90
CA ALA A 214 -9.73 25.45 -10.97
C ALA A 214 -8.73 25.39 -9.81
N LYS A 215 -8.10 26.53 -9.49
CA LYS A 215 -7.17 26.62 -8.34
C LYS A 215 -7.88 26.39 -7.02
N ILE A 216 -9.06 26.99 -6.81
CA ILE A 216 -9.84 26.80 -5.58
C ILE A 216 -10.20 25.32 -5.39
N ALA A 217 -10.74 24.67 -6.42
CA ALA A 217 -11.11 23.27 -6.36
C ALA A 217 -9.90 22.36 -6.13
N TYR A 218 -8.82 22.56 -6.89
CA TYR A 218 -7.63 21.73 -6.83
C TYR A 218 -6.91 21.84 -5.47
N TYR A 219 -6.64 23.06 -5.00
CA TYR A 219 -5.98 23.26 -3.72
C TYR A 219 -6.91 22.92 -2.54
N GLY A 220 -8.22 23.06 -2.70
CA GLY A 220 -9.22 22.58 -1.75
C GLY A 220 -9.15 21.06 -1.57
N LEU A 221 -9.03 20.29 -2.65
CA LEU A 221 -8.84 18.84 -2.60
C LEU A 221 -7.54 18.46 -1.87
N LEU A 222 -6.43 19.11 -2.19
CA LEU A 222 -5.16 18.87 -1.51
C LEU A 222 -5.23 19.20 -0.02
N GLY A 223 -5.92 20.29 0.34
CA GLY A 223 -6.22 20.63 1.72
C GLY A 223 -7.05 19.56 2.42
N ALA A 224 -8.07 19.02 1.74
CA ALA A 224 -8.92 17.96 2.27
C ALA A 224 -8.15 16.67 2.56
N PHE A 225 -7.15 16.31 1.74
CA PHE A 225 -6.27 15.16 2.04
C PHE A 225 -5.48 15.35 3.33
N HIS A 226 -5.10 16.58 3.66
CA HIS A 226 -4.31 16.88 4.86
C HIS A 226 -5.17 17.19 6.11
N ALA A 227 -6.50 17.25 5.97
CA ALA A 227 -7.40 17.52 7.07
C ALA A 227 -7.28 16.47 8.20
N ARG A 228 -7.37 16.95 9.44
CA ARG A 228 -7.36 16.11 10.66
C ARG A 228 -8.54 16.51 11.55
N PRO A 229 -9.48 15.59 11.86
CA PRO A 229 -9.56 14.20 11.39
C PRO A 229 -9.71 14.11 9.87
N ARG A 230 -9.30 12.97 9.29
CA ARG A 230 -9.46 12.74 7.85
C ARG A 230 -10.94 12.56 7.52
N LEU A 231 -11.35 13.15 6.40
CA LEU A 231 -12.68 12.93 5.85
C LEU A 231 -12.78 11.49 5.34
N SER A 232 -13.84 10.80 5.71
CA SER A 232 -14.25 9.57 5.05
C SER A 232 -14.63 9.86 3.59
N LYS A 233 -14.61 8.82 2.75
CA LYS A 233 -15.00 8.95 1.35
C LYS A 233 -16.40 9.58 1.14
N PRO A 234 -17.45 9.21 1.89
CA PRO A 234 -18.75 9.88 1.79
C PRO A 234 -18.71 11.36 2.18
N GLU A 235 -17.95 11.73 3.21
CA GLU A 235 -17.80 13.13 3.64
C GLU A 235 -17.05 13.95 2.60
N LEU A 236 -15.94 13.42 2.07
CA LEU A 236 -15.16 14.06 1.01
C LEU A 236 -16.01 14.23 -0.26
N LYS A 237 -16.79 13.21 -0.63
CA LYS A 237 -17.73 13.30 -1.75
C LYS A 237 -18.74 14.43 -1.54
N SER A 238 -19.38 14.46 -0.38
CA SER A 238 -20.35 15.50 -0.04
C SER A 238 -19.72 16.91 -0.08
N LEU A 239 -18.52 17.07 0.47
CA LEU A 239 -17.79 18.33 0.47
C LEU A 239 -17.45 18.80 -0.95
N ILE A 240 -16.90 17.93 -1.80
CA ILE A 240 -16.55 18.26 -3.19
C ILE A 240 -17.80 18.68 -3.97
N MET A 241 -18.93 17.96 -3.80
CA MET A 241 -20.18 18.31 -4.46
C MET A 241 -20.71 19.68 -4.01
N GLN A 242 -20.66 19.98 -2.71
CA GLN A 242 -21.09 21.28 -2.17
C GLN A 242 -20.20 22.42 -2.66
N ILE A 243 -18.88 22.25 -2.61
CA ILE A 243 -17.93 23.22 -3.13
C ILE A 243 -18.18 23.44 -4.63
N GLN A 244 -18.36 22.38 -5.41
CA GLN A 244 -18.62 22.53 -6.85
C GLN A 244 -19.91 23.29 -7.14
N ALA A 245 -20.98 23.05 -6.37
CA ALA A 245 -22.22 23.81 -6.50
C ALA A 245 -21.96 25.30 -6.25
N LEU A 246 -21.28 25.64 -5.14
CA LEU A 246 -20.91 27.02 -4.81
C LEU A 246 -20.02 27.67 -5.88
N LEU A 247 -19.08 26.93 -6.46
CA LEU A 247 -18.18 27.44 -7.50
C LEU A 247 -18.90 27.72 -8.83
N THR A 248 -19.98 26.98 -9.10
CA THR A 248 -20.76 27.10 -10.35
C THR A 248 -22.05 27.92 -10.19
N GLU A 249 -22.34 28.41 -8.98
CA GLU A 249 -23.40 29.39 -8.75
C GLU A 249 -23.20 30.64 -9.64
N GLY A 250 -24.27 31.03 -10.33
CA GLY A 250 -24.28 32.18 -11.24
C GLY A 250 -23.71 31.92 -12.64
N VAL A 251 -23.09 30.76 -12.92
CA VAL A 251 -22.64 30.41 -14.28
C VAL A 251 -23.82 30.21 -15.24
N LYS A 252 -25.00 29.85 -14.72
CA LYS A 252 -26.24 29.64 -15.50
C LYS A 252 -27.04 30.93 -15.81
N SER A 253 -26.60 32.11 -15.37
CA SER A 253 -27.46 33.33 -15.38
C SER A 253 -27.19 34.31 -16.53
N SER A 254 -26.22 34.08 -17.40
CA SER A 254 -25.92 34.99 -18.49
C SER A 254 -25.49 34.20 -19.71
N ASP A 255 -26.45 33.78 -20.53
CA ASP A 255 -26.32 33.57 -21.99
C ASP A 255 -27.66 33.07 -22.59
N ILE A 256 -28.77 33.69 -22.19
CA ILE A 256 -30.01 33.71 -22.97
C ILE A 256 -30.49 35.15 -22.99
N THR A 257 -29.90 35.97 -23.85
CA THR A 257 -30.55 37.18 -24.38
C THR A 257 -30.02 37.47 -25.77
#